data_AF-A0AAV3EL33-F1
#
_entry.id   AF-A0AAV3EL33-F1
#
_cell.length_a   1.000
_cell.length_b   1.000
_cell.length_c   1.000
_cell.angle_alpha   90.00
_cell.angle_beta   90.00
_cell.angle_gamma   90.00
#
_symmetry.space_group_name_H-M   'P 1'
#
loop_
_entity.id
_entity.type
_entity.pdbx_description
1 polymer ?
#
loop_
_entity_poly.entity_id
_entity_poly.type
_entity_poly.pdbx_seq_one_letter_code
_entity_poly.pdbx_strand_id
1 'polypeptide(L)'
;MIIYGGIVKKNLYISVGIWLFGTVLLFGVLLSFIYYRTDYNIKNFMLYESKYLDFKYTNDYISLSNKINSSDEFGLIFCPGAFIKEEAYLPVLSELSKQGMKVYLLKYGHNFDMFNIGNINKILSSSDIKNYILVGHSFGGSKILNYLKQNGSNLIKCVVLLSSYGTNSQDFSDSNIKFLSIVGSEDKIINFKKYENYKNNLPSTTKYVYIEGGNHSYFGNYGLQFGDSVGSISKERQQFIVINEILKLVEEI
;
A
#
# COMPACT_ATOMS: atom_id res chain seq x y z
N MET A 1 -14.32 52.52 27.43
CA MET A 1 -13.35 52.12 26.37
C MET A 1 -12.58 50.85 26.80
N ILE A 2 -13.25 49.68 26.96
CA ILE A 2 -12.58 48.42 27.40
C ILE A 2 -13.06 47.16 26.62
N ILE A 3 -14.11 47.24 25.79
CA ILE A 3 -14.73 46.04 25.19
C ILE A 3 -13.98 45.54 23.93
N TYR A 4 -13.21 46.38 23.24
CA TYR A 4 -12.49 45.99 22.01
C TYR A 4 -11.25 45.11 22.26
N GLY A 5 -10.62 45.18 23.44
CA GLY A 5 -9.37 44.45 23.73
C GLY A 5 -9.53 42.93 23.91
N GLY A 6 -10.71 42.48 24.37
CA GLY A 6 -10.98 41.05 24.63
C GLY A 6 -11.25 40.23 23.36
N ILE A 7 -11.96 40.81 22.39
CA ILE A 7 -12.31 40.14 21.13
C ILE A 7 -11.06 39.97 20.24
N VAL A 8 -10.22 41.00 20.16
CA VAL A 8 -8.96 40.95 19.39
C VAL A 8 -7.99 39.93 19.97
N LYS A 9 -7.84 39.86 21.30
CA LYS A 9 -7.01 38.84 21.96
C LYS A 9 -7.52 37.43 21.72
N LYS A 10 -8.83 37.19 21.81
CA LYS A 10 -9.43 35.86 21.56
C LYS A 10 -9.18 35.36 20.12
N ASN A 11 -9.32 36.24 19.13
CA ASN A 11 -9.02 35.90 17.74
C ASN A 11 -7.53 35.67 17.49
N LEU A 12 -6.65 36.37 18.20
CA LEU A 12 -5.20 36.15 18.16
C LEU A 12 -4.80 34.80 18.77
N TYR A 13 -5.39 34.39 19.89
CA TYR A 13 -5.11 33.07 20.48
C TYR A 13 -5.61 31.92 19.61
N ILE A 14 -6.77 32.08 18.95
CA ILE A 14 -7.29 31.09 18.01
C ILE A 14 -6.37 30.99 16.79
N SER A 15 -5.92 32.13 16.22
CA SER A 15 -5.02 32.11 15.07
C SER A 15 -3.64 31.54 15.41
N VAL A 16 -3.05 31.91 16.55
CA VAL A 16 -1.79 31.34 17.06
C VAL A 16 -1.94 29.83 17.33
N GLY A 17 -3.06 29.40 17.89
CA GLY A 17 -3.37 27.98 18.11
C GLY A 17 -3.47 27.19 16.80
N ILE A 18 -4.12 27.74 15.78
CA ILE A 18 -4.21 27.14 14.43
C ILE A 18 -2.81 27.06 13.79
N TRP A 19 -2.01 28.12 13.89
CA TRP A 19 -0.64 28.13 13.37
C TRP A 19 0.27 27.11 14.08
N LEU A 20 0.21 27.02 15.41
CA LEU A 20 0.96 26.02 16.17
C LEU A 20 0.54 24.60 15.81
N PHE A 21 -0.77 24.35 15.71
CA PHE A 21 -1.28 23.04 15.29
C PHE A 21 -0.84 22.68 13.87
N GLY A 22 -0.98 23.60 12.92
CA GLY A 22 -0.53 23.41 11.54
C GLY A 22 0.99 23.16 11.45
N THR A 23 1.78 23.87 12.26
CA THR A 23 3.24 23.71 12.30
C THR A 23 3.63 22.34 12.87
N VAL A 24 3.04 21.92 14.00
CA VAL A 24 3.29 20.59 14.58
C VAL A 24 2.87 19.47 13.61
N LEU A 25 1.75 19.62 12.92
CA LEU A 25 1.28 18.65 11.94
C LEU A 25 2.22 18.58 10.72
N LEU A 26 2.67 19.73 10.21
CA LEU A 26 3.66 19.81 9.14
C LEU A 26 4.99 19.15 9.55
N PHE A 27 5.48 19.44 10.76
CA PHE A 27 6.69 18.81 11.30
C PHE A 27 6.51 17.30 11.47
N GLY A 28 5.36 16.83 11.94
CA GLY A 28 5.05 15.40 12.03
C GLY A 28 5.06 14.70 10.68
N VAL A 29 4.52 15.35 9.63
CA VAL A 29 4.58 14.85 8.25
C VAL A 29 6.01 14.86 7.71
N LEU A 30 6.79 15.92 7.94
CA LEU A 30 8.19 15.98 7.53
C LEU A 30 9.04 14.90 8.21
N LEU A 31 8.81 14.67 9.50
CA LEU A 31 9.50 13.62 10.27
C LEU A 31 9.10 12.22 9.79
N SER A 32 7.84 12.01 9.38
CA SER A 32 7.43 10.70 8.84
C SER A 32 8.17 10.34 7.55
N PHE A 33 8.42 11.31 6.66
CA PHE A 33 9.23 11.10 5.45
C PHE A 33 10.72 10.81 5.74
N ILE A 34 11.23 11.24 6.89
CA ILE A 34 12.59 10.92 7.33
C ILE A 34 12.61 9.53 7.96
N TYR A 35 11.61 9.20 8.78
CA TYR A 35 11.56 7.98 9.58
C TYR A 35 11.11 6.75 8.79
N TYR A 36 10.22 6.91 7.80
CA TYR A 36 9.72 5.83 6.93
C TYR A 36 10.50 5.72 5.61
N ARG A 37 11.80 6.00 5.68
CA ARG A 37 12.75 5.63 4.64
C ARG A 37 13.03 4.13 4.68
N THR A 38 13.62 3.63 3.61
CA THR A 38 14.06 2.24 3.54
C THR A 38 15.06 1.95 4.64
N ASP A 39 14.89 0.81 5.32
CA ASP A 39 15.83 0.33 6.35
C ASP A 39 17.03 -0.44 5.76
N TYR A 40 17.12 -0.48 4.43
CA TYR A 40 18.18 -1.11 3.67
C TYR A 40 18.78 -0.15 2.63
N ASN A 41 19.97 -0.49 2.12
CA ASN A 41 20.62 0.28 1.08
C ASN A 41 20.04 -0.08 -0.31
N ILE A 42 19.20 0.80 -0.84
CA ILE A 42 18.53 0.63 -2.14
C ILE A 42 19.52 0.38 -3.27
N LYS A 43 20.67 1.08 -3.31
CA LYS A 43 21.65 0.93 -4.40
C LYS A 43 22.26 -0.48 -4.41
N ASN A 44 22.65 -0.98 -3.24
CA ASN A 44 23.22 -2.33 -3.12
C ASN A 44 22.17 -3.40 -3.44
N PHE A 45 20.94 -3.23 -2.96
CA PHE A 45 19.83 -4.12 -3.27
C PHE A 45 19.57 -4.17 -4.77
N MET A 46 19.42 -3.02 -5.43
CA MET A 46 19.19 -2.97 -6.87
C MET A 46 20.36 -3.56 -7.66
N LEU A 47 21.60 -3.29 -7.24
CA LEU A 47 22.78 -3.86 -7.88
C LEU A 47 22.75 -5.40 -7.83
N TYR A 48 22.36 -5.97 -6.69
CA TYR A 48 22.21 -7.41 -6.54
C TYR A 48 21.05 -7.96 -7.39
N GLU A 49 19.87 -7.36 -7.25
CA GLU A 49 18.62 -7.81 -7.90
C GLU A 49 18.65 -7.64 -9.43
N SER A 50 19.39 -6.66 -9.94
CA SER A 50 19.54 -6.42 -11.39
C SER A 50 20.21 -7.58 -12.14
N LYS A 51 20.79 -8.56 -11.43
CA LYS A 51 21.26 -9.82 -12.01
C LYS A 51 20.11 -10.68 -12.54
N TYR A 52 18.93 -10.57 -11.93
CA TYR A 52 17.76 -11.42 -12.20
C TYR A 52 16.60 -10.63 -12.81
N LEU A 53 16.47 -9.35 -12.45
CA LEU A 53 15.34 -8.50 -12.82
C LEU A 53 15.79 -7.30 -13.66
N ASP A 54 14.94 -6.89 -14.58
CA ASP A 54 14.99 -5.57 -15.21
C ASP A 54 14.14 -4.58 -14.42
N PHE A 55 14.75 -3.45 -14.08
CA PHE A 55 14.08 -2.33 -13.42
C PHE A 55 13.92 -1.18 -14.39
N LYS A 56 12.70 -0.67 -14.54
CA LYS A 56 12.43 0.56 -15.30
C LYS A 56 11.74 1.59 -14.41
N TYR A 57 12.37 2.75 -14.32
CA TYR A 57 11.89 3.88 -13.53
C TYR A 57 11.19 4.87 -14.44
N THR A 58 9.97 5.24 -14.07
CA THR A 58 9.25 6.36 -14.68
C THR A 58 8.89 7.36 -13.58
N ASN A 59 8.28 8.49 -13.96
CA ASN A 59 7.70 9.41 -12.97
C ASN A 59 6.47 8.80 -12.27
N ASP A 60 5.83 7.82 -12.92
CA ASP A 60 4.53 7.29 -12.53
C ASP A 60 4.65 6.01 -11.67
N TYR A 61 5.64 5.17 -11.95
CA TYR A 61 5.85 3.88 -11.30
C TYR A 61 7.29 3.36 -11.48
N ILE A 62 7.64 2.33 -10.72
CA ILE A 62 8.81 1.46 -10.94
C ILE A 62 8.28 0.11 -11.44
N SER A 63 8.72 -0.36 -12.61
CA SER A 63 8.36 -1.69 -13.10
C SER A 63 9.52 -2.67 -12.96
N LEU A 64 9.19 -3.90 -12.58
CA LEU A 64 10.11 -5.03 -12.43
C LEU A 64 9.65 -6.18 -13.34
N SER A 65 10.59 -6.80 -14.05
CA SER A 65 10.34 -8.00 -14.84
C SER A 65 11.51 -8.98 -14.77
N ASN A 66 11.23 -10.27 -14.68
CA ASN A 66 12.25 -11.31 -14.70
C ASN A 66 12.94 -11.37 -16.06
N LYS A 67 14.28 -11.38 -16.08
CA LYS A 67 15.09 -11.42 -17.32
C LYS A 67 15.01 -12.75 -18.08
N ILE A 68 14.74 -13.84 -17.37
CA ILE A 68 14.81 -15.21 -17.89
C ILE A 68 13.41 -15.78 -18.09
N ASN A 69 12.54 -15.60 -17.08
CA ASN A 69 11.18 -16.16 -17.05
C ASN A 69 10.12 -15.04 -17.01
N SER A 70 10.20 -14.05 -17.91
CA SER A 70 9.13 -13.05 -18.02
C SER A 70 7.88 -13.70 -18.60
N SER A 71 6.79 -13.74 -17.83
CA SER A 71 5.45 -14.03 -18.33
C SER A 71 4.63 -12.75 -18.36
N ASP A 72 3.96 -12.48 -19.48
CA ASP A 72 2.92 -11.44 -19.56
C ASP A 72 1.52 -12.03 -19.25
N GLU A 73 1.46 -13.19 -18.58
CA GLU A 73 0.21 -13.79 -18.11
C GLU A 73 -0.37 -12.99 -16.93
N PHE A 74 0.47 -12.66 -15.95
CA PHE A 74 0.07 -11.97 -14.73
C PHE A 74 0.83 -10.66 -14.51
N GLY A 75 0.06 -9.60 -14.27
CA GLY A 75 0.56 -8.29 -13.85
C GLY A 75 0.19 -8.02 -12.40
N LEU A 76 1.09 -7.42 -11.64
CA LEU A 76 0.82 -6.96 -10.28
C LEU A 76 1.01 -5.45 -10.21
N ILE A 77 0.00 -4.72 -9.76
CA ILE A 77 0.10 -3.28 -9.51
C ILE A 77 0.02 -3.06 -8.00
N PHE A 78 1.09 -2.52 -7.43
CA PHE A 78 1.24 -2.30 -6.01
C PHE A 78 1.07 -0.81 -5.66
N CYS A 79 0.11 -0.51 -4.78
CA CYS A 79 -0.11 0.82 -4.22
C CYS A 79 0.46 0.89 -2.78
N PRO A 80 1.51 1.70 -2.54
CA PRO A 80 2.14 1.79 -1.23
C PRO A 80 1.22 2.42 -0.18
N GLY A 81 1.50 2.14 1.10
CA GLY A 81 0.85 2.80 2.24
C GLY A 81 1.42 4.20 2.50
N ALA A 82 0.57 5.12 2.97
CA ALA A 82 0.84 6.56 3.05
C ALA A 82 2.17 6.95 3.71
N PHE A 83 2.87 7.90 3.10
CA PHE A 83 4.14 8.49 3.57
C PHE A 83 5.31 7.51 3.68
N ILE A 84 5.17 6.29 3.17
CA ILE A 84 6.24 5.30 3.10
C ILE A 84 6.94 5.46 1.76
N LYS A 85 8.27 5.56 1.77
CA LYS A 85 9.05 5.61 0.53
C LYS A 85 8.77 4.35 -0.31
N GLU A 86 8.37 4.49 -1.57
CA GLU A 86 7.88 3.39 -2.40
C GLU A 86 8.89 2.24 -2.51
N GLU A 87 10.19 2.55 -2.54
CA GLU A 87 11.22 1.53 -2.64
C GLU A 87 11.21 0.56 -1.47
N ALA A 88 10.63 0.91 -0.32
CA ALA A 88 10.52 0.02 0.84
C ALA A 88 9.80 -1.31 0.51
N TYR A 89 9.01 -1.38 -0.55
CA TYR A 89 8.33 -2.61 -0.95
C TYR A 89 9.11 -3.44 -1.97
N LEU A 90 10.22 -2.93 -2.52
CA LEU A 90 10.98 -3.64 -3.57
C LEU A 90 11.46 -5.04 -3.15
N PRO A 91 11.86 -5.33 -1.90
CA PRO A 91 12.24 -6.70 -1.53
C PRO A 91 11.12 -7.73 -1.76
N VAL A 92 9.90 -7.44 -1.30
CA VAL A 92 8.73 -8.31 -1.52
C VAL A 92 8.36 -8.39 -3.01
N LEU A 93 8.39 -7.25 -3.69
CA LEU A 93 7.99 -7.13 -5.09
C LEU A 93 8.99 -7.79 -6.05
N SER A 94 10.29 -7.76 -5.73
CA SER A 94 11.32 -8.47 -6.47
C SER A 94 11.09 -9.98 -6.42
N GLU A 95 10.75 -10.53 -5.25
CA GLU A 95 10.45 -11.97 -5.13
C GLU A 95 9.23 -12.38 -5.96
N LEU A 96 8.15 -11.60 -5.91
CA LEU A 96 6.98 -11.84 -6.77
C LEU A 96 7.31 -11.74 -8.26
N SER A 97 8.16 -10.77 -8.65
CA SER A 97 8.57 -10.65 -10.05
C SER A 97 9.47 -11.80 -10.50
N LYS A 98 10.34 -12.32 -9.62
CA LYS A 98 11.15 -13.52 -9.89
C LYS A 98 10.28 -14.75 -10.16
N GLN A 99 9.08 -14.83 -9.58
CA GLN A 99 8.09 -15.89 -9.88
C GLN A 99 7.37 -15.71 -11.22
N GLY A 100 7.78 -14.74 -12.04
CA GLY A 100 7.29 -14.57 -13.42
C GLY A 100 6.26 -13.47 -13.60
N MET A 101 5.84 -12.81 -12.52
CA MET A 101 4.90 -11.69 -12.59
C MET A 101 5.57 -10.41 -13.09
N LYS A 102 4.87 -9.65 -13.93
CA LYS A 102 5.28 -8.28 -14.24
C LYS A 102 4.76 -7.35 -13.16
N VAL A 103 5.67 -6.71 -12.43
CA VAL A 103 5.30 -5.90 -11.25
C VAL A 103 5.40 -4.41 -11.57
N TYR A 104 4.43 -3.64 -11.09
CA TYR A 104 4.37 -2.20 -11.19
C TYR A 104 4.14 -1.60 -9.79
N LEU A 105 5.16 -0.98 -9.23
CA LEU A 105 5.09 -0.24 -7.96
C LEU A 105 4.74 1.21 -8.25
N LEU A 106 3.55 1.64 -7.85
CA LEU A 106 3.12 3.03 -8.02
C LEU A 106 3.96 3.98 -7.17
N LYS A 107 4.30 5.13 -7.74
CA LYS A 107 4.98 6.22 -7.04
C LYS A 107 3.98 7.23 -6.51
N TYR A 108 4.37 7.93 -5.46
CA TYR A 108 3.62 9.09 -4.98
C TYR A 108 3.53 10.17 -6.06
N GLY A 109 2.34 10.74 -6.24
CA GLY A 109 2.14 11.83 -7.18
C GLY A 109 2.71 13.15 -6.68
N HIS A 110 3.25 13.93 -7.62
CA HIS A 110 3.83 15.25 -7.34
C HIS A 110 2.76 16.36 -7.19
N ASN A 111 1.50 16.11 -7.58
CA ASN A 111 0.42 17.11 -7.68
C ASN A 111 -0.81 16.73 -6.84
N PHE A 112 -0.72 16.79 -5.51
CA PHE A 112 -1.81 16.53 -4.52
C PHE A 112 -2.55 15.18 -4.60
N ASP A 113 -2.49 14.45 -5.72
CA ASP A 113 -2.86 13.04 -5.84
C ASP A 113 -1.72 12.21 -5.26
N MET A 114 -1.75 12.06 -3.93
CA MET A 114 -0.72 11.39 -3.17
C MET A 114 -0.42 9.98 -3.69
N PHE A 115 -1.33 9.27 -4.38
CA PHE A 115 -1.10 7.88 -4.80
C PHE A 115 -1.09 7.67 -6.31
N ASN A 116 -1.21 8.74 -7.11
CA ASN A 116 -1.16 8.67 -8.57
C ASN A 116 -2.08 7.56 -9.13
N ILE A 117 -3.26 7.39 -8.52
CA ILE A 117 -4.12 6.23 -8.77
C ILE A 117 -4.61 6.16 -10.22
N GLY A 118 -4.66 7.32 -10.89
CA GLY A 118 -4.93 7.39 -12.34
C GLY A 118 -3.90 6.63 -13.20
N ASN A 119 -2.71 6.36 -12.69
CA ASN A 119 -1.68 5.59 -13.40
C ASN A 119 -2.03 4.10 -13.54
N ILE A 120 -2.99 3.58 -12.75
CA ILE A 120 -3.49 2.22 -12.94
C ILE A 120 -4.07 2.08 -14.36
N ASN A 121 -4.89 3.03 -14.82
CA ASN A 121 -5.44 3.02 -16.19
C ASN A 121 -4.33 3.02 -17.26
N LYS A 122 -3.27 3.80 -17.05
CA LYS A 122 -2.12 3.84 -17.97
C LYS A 122 -1.40 2.49 -18.02
N ILE A 123 -1.22 1.83 -16.88
CA ILE A 123 -0.57 0.51 -16.83
C ILE A 123 -1.44 -0.51 -17.57
N LEU A 124 -2.73 -0.57 -17.22
CA LEU A 124 -3.69 -1.50 -17.83
C LEU A 124 -3.80 -1.37 -19.35
N SER A 125 -3.61 -0.17 -19.91
CA SER A 125 -3.62 0.06 -21.37
C SER A 125 -2.27 -0.12 -22.06
N SER A 126 -1.17 -0.15 -21.31
CA SER A 126 0.20 -0.16 -21.86
C SER A 126 0.77 -1.55 -22.12
N SER A 127 0.06 -2.61 -21.74
CA SER A 127 0.56 -3.99 -21.78
C SER A 127 -0.53 -4.95 -22.22
N ASP A 128 -0.12 -6.05 -22.86
CA ASP A 128 -1.03 -7.12 -23.30
C ASP A 128 -1.52 -8.05 -22.18
N ILE A 129 -1.03 -7.88 -20.94
CA ILE A 129 -1.46 -8.65 -19.77
C ILE A 129 -2.98 -8.60 -19.61
N LYS A 130 -3.59 -9.76 -19.39
CA LYS A 130 -5.05 -9.89 -19.20
C LYS A 130 -5.48 -10.17 -17.76
N ASN A 131 -4.55 -10.60 -16.91
CA ASN A 131 -4.83 -10.96 -15.53
C ASN A 131 -4.00 -10.09 -14.58
N TYR A 132 -4.63 -9.06 -14.02
CA TYR A 132 -3.99 -8.18 -13.07
C TYR A 132 -4.42 -8.46 -11.64
N ILE A 133 -3.46 -8.31 -10.73
CA ILE A 133 -3.66 -8.30 -9.28
C ILE A 133 -3.36 -6.88 -8.79
N LEU A 134 -4.35 -6.26 -8.14
CA LEU A 134 -4.13 -5.01 -7.42
C LEU A 134 -3.75 -5.33 -5.97
N VAL A 135 -2.62 -4.82 -5.51
CA VAL A 135 -2.16 -4.98 -4.13
C VAL A 135 -2.06 -3.61 -3.51
N GLY A 136 -2.61 -3.44 -2.31
CA GLY A 136 -2.54 -2.16 -1.60
C GLY A 136 -2.23 -2.35 -0.13
N HIS A 137 -1.22 -1.63 0.35
CA HIS A 137 -0.88 -1.61 1.77
C HIS A 137 -1.54 -0.43 2.48
N SER A 138 -2.18 -0.68 3.64
CA SER A 138 -2.76 0.34 4.51
C SER A 138 -3.66 1.31 3.71
N PHE A 139 -3.36 2.61 3.70
CA PHE A 139 -4.11 3.59 2.93
C PHE A 139 -4.13 3.32 1.41
N GLY A 140 -3.07 2.73 0.85
CA GLY A 140 -3.01 2.30 -0.54
C GLY A 140 -4.07 1.24 -0.87
N GLY A 141 -4.36 0.34 0.07
CA GLY A 141 -5.46 -0.62 -0.03
C GLY A 141 -6.82 0.07 -0.17
N SER A 142 -7.11 1.05 0.69
CA SER A 142 -8.35 1.82 0.59
C SER A 142 -8.44 2.62 -0.72
N LYS A 143 -7.31 3.02 -1.32
CA LYS A 143 -7.27 3.74 -2.60
C LYS A 143 -7.56 2.84 -3.79
N ILE A 144 -7.01 1.64 -3.85
CA ILE A 144 -7.32 0.70 -4.94
C ILE A 144 -8.79 0.26 -4.92
N LEU A 145 -9.41 0.15 -3.74
CA LEU A 145 -10.84 -0.12 -3.62
C LEU A 145 -11.71 1.03 -4.18
N ASN A 146 -11.34 2.29 -3.86
CA ASN A 146 -12.01 3.46 -4.44
C ASN A 146 -11.86 3.52 -5.95
N TYR A 147 -10.66 3.24 -6.46
CA TYR A 147 -10.40 3.18 -7.89
C TYR A 147 -11.31 2.17 -8.58
N LEU A 148 -11.39 0.95 -8.05
CA LEU A 148 -12.23 -0.11 -8.60
C LEU A 148 -13.71 0.26 -8.58
N LYS A 149 -14.19 0.91 -7.52
CA LYS A 149 -15.58 1.39 -7.47
C LYS A 149 -15.91 2.44 -8.51
N GLN A 150 -14.96 3.31 -8.83
CA GLN A 150 -15.17 4.41 -9.77
C GLN A 150 -14.98 3.98 -11.22
N ASN A 151 -14.04 3.09 -11.50
CA ASN A 151 -13.62 2.78 -12.86
C ASN A 151 -14.07 1.38 -13.32
N GLY A 152 -14.16 0.42 -12.40
CA GLY A 152 -14.23 -1.00 -12.75
C GLY A 152 -13.02 -1.47 -13.56
N SER A 153 -12.92 -2.77 -13.82
CA SER A 153 -12.03 -3.33 -14.84
C SER A 153 -12.25 -4.84 -14.96
N ASN A 154 -12.37 -5.36 -16.18
CA ASN A 154 -12.40 -6.79 -16.46
C ASN A 154 -11.01 -7.44 -16.43
N LEU A 155 -9.94 -6.64 -16.44
CA LEU A 155 -8.56 -7.09 -16.38
C LEU A 155 -8.10 -7.38 -14.95
N ILE A 156 -8.74 -6.76 -13.95
CA ILE A 156 -8.43 -7.01 -12.54
C ILE A 156 -9.15 -8.29 -12.10
N LYS A 157 -8.37 -9.34 -11.80
CA LYS A 157 -8.87 -10.64 -11.34
C LYS A 157 -8.82 -10.78 -9.84
N CYS A 158 -7.84 -10.14 -9.22
CA CYS A 158 -7.57 -10.24 -7.80
C CYS A 158 -7.29 -8.89 -7.15
N VAL A 159 -7.69 -8.78 -5.88
CA VAL A 159 -7.34 -7.68 -4.99
C VAL A 159 -6.75 -8.22 -3.71
N VAL A 160 -5.57 -7.71 -3.35
CA VAL A 160 -4.87 -8.06 -2.11
C VAL A 160 -4.81 -6.82 -1.22
N LEU A 161 -5.39 -6.92 -0.03
CA LEU A 161 -5.38 -5.88 0.99
C LEU A 161 -4.39 -6.26 2.09
N LEU A 162 -3.29 -5.52 2.20
CA LEU A 162 -2.29 -5.69 3.27
C LEU A 162 -2.57 -4.66 4.36
N SER A 163 -2.90 -5.10 5.57
CA SER A 163 -3.27 -4.24 6.70
C SER A 163 -4.25 -3.10 6.32
N SER A 164 -5.26 -3.45 5.53
CA SER A 164 -6.23 -2.51 4.96
C SER A 164 -7.63 -3.10 4.89
N TYR A 165 -8.63 -2.23 4.89
CA TYR A 165 -10.04 -2.57 4.69
C TYR A 165 -10.76 -1.44 3.94
N GLY A 166 -11.91 -1.80 3.36
CA GLY A 166 -12.83 -0.85 2.73
C GLY A 166 -13.94 -0.37 3.67
N THR A 167 -14.76 0.57 3.22
CA THR A 167 -15.98 1.02 3.92
C THR A 167 -17.24 0.51 3.21
N ASN A 168 -18.43 0.82 3.72
CA ASN A 168 -19.69 0.45 3.07
C ASN A 168 -19.86 1.05 1.66
N SER A 169 -19.22 2.18 1.34
CA SER A 169 -19.23 2.70 -0.03
C SER A 169 -18.35 1.89 -0.99
N GLN A 170 -17.58 0.94 -0.47
CA GLN A 170 -16.66 0.08 -1.19
C GLN A 170 -17.10 -1.39 -1.09
N ASP A 171 -18.41 -1.61 -1.27
CA ASP A 171 -19.03 -2.94 -1.16
C ASP A 171 -18.86 -3.80 -2.42
N PHE A 172 -17.95 -4.76 -2.39
CA PHE A 172 -17.70 -5.76 -3.42
C PHE A 172 -18.32 -7.13 -3.12
N SER A 173 -19.28 -7.24 -2.20
CA SER A 173 -19.91 -8.52 -1.81
C SER A 173 -20.42 -9.36 -3.00
N ASP A 174 -20.98 -8.71 -4.03
CA ASP A 174 -21.47 -9.35 -5.25
C ASP A 174 -20.43 -9.40 -6.40
N SER A 175 -19.15 -9.13 -6.12
CA SER A 175 -18.10 -9.10 -7.14
C SER A 175 -17.54 -10.48 -7.45
N ASN A 176 -17.21 -10.71 -8.73
CA ASN A 176 -16.45 -11.88 -9.18
C ASN A 176 -14.92 -11.73 -9.00
N ILE A 177 -14.45 -10.59 -8.50
CA ILE A 177 -13.03 -10.40 -8.18
C ILE A 177 -12.69 -11.25 -6.96
N LYS A 178 -11.60 -12.01 -7.01
CA LYS A 178 -11.10 -12.73 -5.83
C LYS A 178 -10.39 -11.76 -4.89
N PHE A 179 -10.66 -11.87 -3.59
CA PHE A 179 -10.03 -11.03 -2.58
C PHE A 179 -9.16 -11.85 -1.62
N LEU A 180 -8.02 -11.29 -1.27
CA LEU A 180 -7.14 -11.74 -0.19
C LEU A 180 -6.91 -10.58 0.76
N SER A 181 -7.28 -10.75 2.02
CA SER A 181 -7.03 -9.77 3.08
C SER A 181 -6.02 -10.36 4.07
N ILE A 182 -4.90 -9.68 4.25
CA ILE A 182 -3.82 -10.10 5.15
C ILE A 182 -3.59 -9.03 6.19
N VAL A 183 -3.62 -9.40 7.47
CA VAL A 183 -3.34 -8.53 8.61
C VAL A 183 -2.39 -9.23 9.58
N GLY A 184 -1.59 -8.47 10.32
CA GLY A 184 -0.78 -9.02 11.42
C GLY A 184 -1.57 -9.05 12.73
N SER A 185 -1.44 -10.11 13.54
CA SER A 185 -2.17 -10.20 14.84
C SER A 185 -1.74 -9.14 15.85
N GLU A 186 -0.54 -8.57 15.68
CA GLU A 186 0.02 -7.52 16.54
C GLU A 186 -0.03 -6.13 15.87
N ASP A 187 -0.74 -5.98 14.74
CA ASP A 187 -0.93 -4.68 14.09
C ASP A 187 -1.71 -3.72 15.00
N LYS A 188 -1.09 -2.60 15.38
CA LYS A 188 -1.74 -1.57 16.24
C LYS A 188 -2.19 -0.32 15.48
N ILE A 189 -1.95 -0.27 14.18
CA ILE A 189 -2.32 0.85 13.32
C ILE A 189 -3.70 0.60 12.71
N ILE A 190 -4.00 -0.64 12.33
CA ILE A 190 -5.30 -0.99 11.77
C ILE A 190 -6.38 -0.93 12.87
N ASN A 191 -7.54 -0.39 12.52
CA ASN A 191 -8.70 -0.43 13.40
C ASN A 191 -9.43 -1.77 13.22
N PHE A 192 -9.10 -2.75 14.07
CA PHE A 192 -9.71 -4.09 13.98
C PHE A 192 -11.23 -4.10 14.10
N LYS A 193 -11.83 -3.21 14.90
CA LYS A 193 -13.29 -3.11 14.99
C LYS A 193 -13.90 -2.76 13.63
N LYS A 194 -13.33 -1.78 12.93
CA LYS A 194 -13.79 -1.42 11.57
C LYS A 194 -13.47 -2.51 10.56
N TYR A 195 -12.28 -3.11 10.65
CA TYR A 195 -11.87 -4.23 9.81
C TYR A 195 -12.90 -5.37 9.87
N GLU A 196 -13.26 -5.84 11.07
CA GLU A 196 -14.28 -6.89 11.25
C GLU A 196 -15.65 -6.45 10.72
N ASN A 197 -16.08 -5.24 11.02
CA ASN A 197 -17.39 -4.73 10.59
C ASN A 197 -17.55 -4.68 9.07
N TYR A 198 -16.46 -4.46 8.32
CA TYR A 198 -16.49 -4.29 6.88
C TYR A 198 -16.12 -5.55 6.09
N LYS A 199 -15.87 -6.70 6.75
CA LYS A 199 -15.63 -7.97 6.04
C LYS A 199 -16.79 -8.38 5.14
N ASN A 200 -18.02 -8.05 5.54
CA ASN A 200 -19.23 -8.35 4.76
C ASN A 200 -19.34 -7.52 3.47
N ASN A 201 -18.49 -6.51 3.29
CA ASN A 201 -18.40 -5.73 2.06
C ASN A 201 -17.46 -6.37 1.03
N LEU A 202 -16.91 -7.55 1.30
CA LEU A 202 -16.12 -8.32 0.34
C LEU A 202 -16.86 -9.63 0.03
N PRO A 203 -16.58 -10.29 -1.11
CA PRO A 203 -17.20 -11.55 -1.45
C PRO A 203 -17.07 -12.59 -0.33
N SER A 204 -18.06 -13.46 -0.19
CA SER A 204 -18.01 -14.57 0.79
C SER A 204 -16.85 -15.54 0.54
N THR A 205 -16.29 -15.54 -0.67
CA THR A 205 -15.10 -16.30 -1.08
C THR A 205 -13.77 -15.62 -0.69
N THR A 206 -13.82 -14.45 -0.04
CA THR A 206 -12.61 -13.71 0.38
C THR A 206 -11.77 -14.55 1.33
N LYS A 207 -10.48 -14.68 1.01
CA LYS A 207 -9.51 -15.31 1.89
C LYS A 207 -9.00 -14.31 2.91
N TYR A 208 -9.19 -14.62 4.20
CA TYR A 208 -8.70 -13.80 5.31
C TYR A 208 -7.53 -14.51 5.98
N VAL A 209 -6.38 -13.82 6.08
CA VAL A 209 -5.15 -14.34 6.68
C VAL A 209 -4.73 -13.44 7.84
N TYR A 210 -4.62 -14.03 9.02
CA TYR A 210 -4.00 -13.40 10.18
C TYR A 210 -2.60 -13.96 10.34
N ILE A 211 -1.59 -13.11 10.20
CA ILE A 211 -0.20 -13.47 10.43
C ILE A 211 0.05 -13.35 11.92
N GLU A 212 0.09 -14.50 12.60
CA GLU A 212 0.41 -14.54 14.03
C GLU A 212 1.80 -13.94 14.29
N GLY A 213 1.87 -12.98 15.20
CA GLY A 213 3.07 -12.21 15.51
C GLY A 213 3.44 -11.13 14.49
N GLY A 214 2.67 -10.98 13.41
CA GLY A 214 2.90 -9.94 12.41
C GLY A 214 2.39 -8.57 12.84
N ASN A 215 2.96 -7.50 12.30
CA ASN A 215 2.56 -6.11 12.58
C ASN A 215 2.23 -5.32 11.30
N HIS A 216 1.94 -4.02 11.43
CA HIS A 216 1.63 -3.15 10.29
C HIS A 216 2.87 -2.86 9.44
N SER A 217 4.00 -2.60 10.08
CA SER A 217 5.17 -2.04 9.39
C SER A 217 5.94 -3.06 8.57
N TYR A 218 5.82 -4.36 8.88
CA TYR A 218 6.62 -5.42 8.26
C TYR A 218 6.13 -5.85 6.87
N PHE A 219 5.02 -5.29 6.36
CA PHE A 219 4.63 -5.44 4.95
C PHE A 219 5.59 -4.72 3.99
N GLY A 220 6.47 -3.85 4.50
CA GLY A 220 7.59 -3.28 3.76
C GLY A 220 8.87 -3.20 4.60
N ASN A 221 9.93 -2.71 3.98
CA ASN A 221 11.28 -2.59 4.55
C ASN A 221 11.55 -1.13 4.93
N TYR A 222 10.85 -0.66 5.95
CA TYR A 222 10.98 0.68 6.53
C TYR A 222 10.84 0.64 8.06
N GLY A 223 11.09 1.78 8.71
CA GLY A 223 11.00 1.90 10.17
C GLY A 223 9.59 1.69 10.74
N LEU A 224 9.51 1.33 12.02
CA LEU A 224 8.24 1.07 12.72
C LEU A 224 7.34 2.33 12.73
N GLN A 225 6.07 2.21 12.33
CA GLN A 225 5.15 3.35 12.38
C GLN A 225 4.81 3.77 13.81
N PHE A 226 4.64 5.08 14.00
CA PHE A 226 4.20 5.63 15.27
C PHE A 226 2.85 5.03 15.68
N GLY A 227 2.81 4.37 16.84
CA GLY A 227 1.63 3.68 17.36
C GLY A 227 1.53 2.20 16.96
N ASP A 228 2.42 1.70 16.11
CA ASP A 228 2.50 0.27 15.78
C ASP A 228 3.20 -0.51 16.90
N SER A 229 3.18 -1.84 16.82
CA SER A 229 3.94 -2.72 17.69
C SER A 229 5.11 -3.37 16.96
N VAL A 230 6.16 -3.73 17.69
CA VAL A 230 7.20 -4.62 17.15
C VAL A 230 6.60 -6.02 17.09
N GLY A 231 6.53 -6.61 15.89
CA GLY A 231 6.03 -7.97 15.71
C GLY A 231 6.91 -9.00 16.41
N SER A 232 6.30 -10.05 16.95
CA SER A 232 7.00 -11.19 17.56
C SER A 232 7.66 -12.15 16.55
N ILE A 233 7.34 -12.04 15.25
CA ILE A 233 8.08 -12.70 14.16
C ILE A 233 8.95 -11.70 13.40
N SER A 234 9.94 -12.20 12.65
CA SER A 234 10.77 -11.32 11.82
C SER A 234 9.99 -10.73 10.65
N LYS A 235 10.44 -9.57 10.17
CA LYS A 235 9.93 -8.93 8.96
C LYS A 235 9.98 -9.87 7.76
N GLU A 236 11.10 -10.55 7.57
CA GLU A 236 11.32 -11.50 6.46
C GLU A 236 10.34 -12.66 6.55
N ARG A 237 10.01 -13.14 7.76
CA ARG A 237 9.02 -14.19 7.95
C ARG A 237 7.61 -13.73 7.57
N GLN A 238 7.21 -12.53 7.99
CA GLN A 238 5.93 -11.94 7.60
C GLN A 238 5.84 -11.78 6.08
N GLN A 239 6.88 -11.23 5.46
CA GLN A 239 6.97 -11.02 4.02
C GLN A 239 6.92 -12.33 3.23
N PHE A 240 7.60 -13.38 3.70
CA PHE A 240 7.52 -14.71 3.12
C PHE A 240 6.09 -15.26 3.13
N ILE A 241 5.34 -15.06 4.21
CA ILE A 241 3.93 -15.46 4.27
C ILE A 241 3.11 -14.67 3.25
N VAL A 242 3.29 -13.35 3.16
CA VAL A 242 2.60 -12.49 2.17
C VAL A 242 2.86 -12.97 0.75
N ILE A 243 4.12 -13.22 0.38
CA ILE A 243 4.49 -13.70 -0.95
C ILE A 243 3.78 -15.02 -1.27
N ASN A 244 3.84 -15.99 -0.36
CA ASN A 244 3.20 -17.29 -0.57
C ASN A 244 1.69 -17.21 -0.69
N GLU A 245 1.03 -16.36 0.11
CA GLU A 245 -0.43 -16.22 0.03
C GLU A 245 -0.85 -15.52 -1.27
N ILE A 246 -0.06 -14.58 -1.79
CA ILE A 246 -0.28 -13.99 -3.11
C ILE A 246 -0.09 -15.04 -4.20
N LEU A 247 0.97 -15.84 -4.15
CA LEU A 247 1.23 -16.88 -5.17
C LEU A 247 0.11 -17.93 -5.19
N LYS A 248 -0.35 -18.41 -4.02
CA LYS A 248 -1.51 -19.30 -3.93
C LYS A 248 -2.76 -18.69 -4.54
N LEU A 249 -3.01 -17.40 -4.30
CA LEU A 249 -4.17 -16.72 -4.88
C LEU A 249 -4.10 -16.71 -6.41
N VAL A 250 -2.90 -16.53 -6.98
CA VAL A 250 -2.67 -16.54 -8.42
C VAL A 250 -2.90 -17.92 -9.03
N GLU A 251 -2.50 -18.99 -8.35
CA GLU A 251 -2.74 -20.38 -8.80
C GLU A 251 -4.22 -20.75 -8.92
N GLU A 252 -5.13 -19.99 -8.29
CA GLU A 252 -6.57 -20.22 -8.36
C GLU A 252 -7.29 -19.46 -9.49
N ILE A 253 -6.55 -18.72 -10.34
CA ILE A 253 -7.07 -17.90 -11.46
C ILE A 253 -6.73 -18.57 -12.78
#